data_AF-A0A1C6BWJ5-F1
#
_entry.id   AF-A0A1C6BWJ5-F1
#
_cell.length_a   1.000
_cell.length_b   1.000
_cell.length_c   1.000
_cell.angle_alpha   90.00
_cell.angle_beta   90.00
_cell.angle_gamma   90.00
#
_symmetry.space_group_name_H-M   'P 1'
#
loop_
_entity.id
_entity.type
_entity.pdbx_description
1 polymer ?
#
loop_
_entity_poly.entity_id
_entity_poly.type
_entity_poly.pdbx_seq_one_letter_code
_entity_poly.pdbx_strand_id
1 'polypeptide(L)'
;MNGKRLEEYFREKFCEDGTYEIYCAWKGGSAHVFCAEVVGGKVRLFDPQNGKDDAGSYVRDMKAGCVGVIRIDNKLVNPKIAGLFIVK
;
A
#
# COMPACT_ATOMS: atom_id res chain seq x y z
N MET A 1 -5.43 17.83 3.29
CA MET A 1 -4.36 17.10 3.99
C MET A 1 -3.02 17.71 3.54
N ASN A 2 -2.03 17.89 4.42
CA ASN A 2 -0.67 18.36 4.03
C ASN A 2 0.32 17.19 4.15
N GLY A 3 1.59 17.38 3.74
CA GLY A 3 2.61 16.32 3.79
C GLY A 3 2.76 15.69 5.19
N LYS A 4 2.75 16.53 6.24
CA LYS A 4 2.81 16.08 7.64
C LYS A 4 1.67 15.12 8.01
N ARG A 5 0.43 15.43 7.61
CA ARG A 5 -0.71 14.56 7.89
C ARG A 5 -0.66 13.25 7.09
N LEU A 6 -0.05 13.21 5.91
CA LEU A 6 0.16 11.97 5.16
C LEU A 6 1.14 11.04 5.90
N GLU A 7 2.22 11.59 6.45
CA GLU A 7 3.16 10.81 7.28
C GLU A 7 2.49 10.27 8.55
N GLU A 8 1.70 11.09 9.24
CA GLU A 8 0.91 10.66 10.39
C GLU A 8 -0.06 9.54 10.02
N TYR A 9 -0.75 9.68 8.87
CA TYR A 9 -1.67 8.67 8.36
C TYR A 9 -0.96 7.35 8.04
N PHE A 10 0.23 7.38 7.44
CA PHE A 10 1.00 6.17 7.23
C PHE A 10 1.48 5.52 8.53
N ARG A 11 1.89 6.31 9.55
CA ARG A 11 2.20 5.75 10.87
C ARG A 11 0.99 5.09 11.52
N GLU A 12 -0.19 5.69 11.39
CA GLU A 12 -1.45 5.11 11.89
C GLU A 12 -1.78 3.78 11.18
N LYS A 13 -1.53 3.68 9.87
CA LYS A 13 -1.89 2.51 9.06
C LYS A 13 -0.84 1.39 9.11
N PHE A 14 0.43 1.74 9.27
CA PHE A 14 1.55 0.80 9.33
C PHE A 14 1.94 0.47 10.78
N CYS A 15 0.95 0.35 11.66
CA CYS A 15 1.16 0.06 13.08
C CYS A 15 1.47 -1.42 13.37
N GLU A 16 1.23 -2.30 12.40
CA GLU A 16 1.48 -3.75 12.52
C GLU A 16 2.34 -4.24 11.36
N ASP A 17 3.15 -5.28 11.61
CA ASP A 17 3.85 -6.00 10.55
C ASP A 17 2.85 -6.65 9.59
N GLY A 18 3.09 -6.52 8.28
CA GLY A 18 2.19 -7.01 7.25
C GLY A 18 2.40 -6.38 5.88
N THR A 19 1.55 -6.77 4.93
CA THR A 19 1.54 -6.23 3.56
C THR A 19 0.30 -5.38 3.35
N TYR A 20 0.51 -4.21 2.78
CA TYR A 20 -0.52 -3.18 2.59
C TYR A 20 -0.57 -2.77 1.12
N GLU A 21 -1.78 -2.58 0.62
CA GLU A 21 -2.04 -1.91 -0.65
C GLU A 21 -2.28 -0.42 -0.38
N ILE A 22 -1.69 0.43 -1.22
CA ILE A 22 -1.83 1.89 -1.20
C ILE A 22 -2.47 2.33 -2.50
N TYR A 23 -3.66 2.90 -2.42
CA TYR A 23 -4.32 3.61 -3.53
C TYR A 23 -4.04 5.11 -3.41
N CYS A 24 -3.63 5.77 -4.50
CA CYS A 24 -3.44 7.21 -4.50
C CYS A 24 -3.82 7.87 -5.82
N ALA A 25 -4.18 9.15 -5.77
CA ALA A 25 -4.20 10.03 -6.93
C ALA A 25 -2.94 10.90 -6.97
N TRP A 26 -2.40 11.16 -8.16
CA TRP A 26 -1.23 12.03 -8.33
C TRP A 26 -1.61 13.50 -8.40
N LYS A 27 -0.68 14.39 -8.03
CA LYS A 27 -0.83 15.84 -8.20
C LYS A 27 -1.01 16.25 -9.67
N GLY A 28 -0.37 15.51 -10.59
CA GLY A 28 -0.46 15.73 -12.04
C GLY A 28 -1.66 15.07 -12.72
N GLY A 29 -2.55 14.41 -11.97
CA GLY A 29 -3.66 13.62 -12.51
C GLY A 29 -3.36 12.13 -12.64
N SER A 30 -4.40 11.33 -12.87
CA SER A 30 -4.40 9.85 -12.79
C SER A 30 -4.30 9.31 -11.35
N ALA A 31 -4.48 7.99 -11.24
CA ALA A 31 -4.38 7.26 -9.99
C ALA A 31 -3.47 6.04 -10.16
N HIS A 32 -2.95 5.53 -9.05
CA HIS A 32 -2.09 4.37 -9.03
C HIS A 32 -2.27 3.55 -7.75
N VAL A 33 -1.95 2.26 -7.86
CA VAL A 33 -1.93 1.32 -6.76
C VAL A 33 -0.54 0.69 -6.67
N PHE A 34 0.02 0.66 -5.47
CA PHE A 34 1.28 0.01 -5.18
C PHE A 34 1.27 -0.48 -3.73
N CYS A 35 2.36 -1.08 -3.24
CA CYS A 35 2.37 -1.78 -1.97
C CYS A 35 3.36 -1.20 -0.95
N ALA A 36 3.07 -1.45 0.32
CA ALA A 36 4.02 -1.37 1.41
C ALA A 36 4.14 -2.72 2.13
N GLU A 37 5.35 -3.04 2.57
CA GLU A 37 5.63 -4.13 3.49
C GLU A 37 6.20 -3.53 4.78
N VAL A 38 5.67 -3.99 5.92
CA VAL A 38 6.11 -3.58 7.26
C VAL A 38 6.69 -4.80 7.95
N VAL A 39 7.97 -4.72 8.34
CA VAL A 39 8.68 -5.79 9.07
C VAL A 39 9.51 -5.16 10.18
N GLY A 40 9.24 -5.54 11.42
CA GLY A 40 9.89 -4.95 12.60
C GLY A 40 9.75 -3.43 12.65
N GLY A 41 8.60 -2.90 12.21
CA GLY A 41 8.34 -1.46 12.13
C GLY A 41 9.09 -0.71 11.02
N LYS A 42 9.87 -1.40 10.17
CA LYS A 42 10.47 -0.80 8.98
C LYS A 42 9.53 -0.92 7.80
N VAL A 43 9.33 0.19 7.08
CA VAL A 43 8.45 0.25 5.92
C VAL A 43 9.27 0.18 4.64
N ARG A 44 8.93 -0.77 3.76
CA ARG A 44 9.44 -0.87 2.39
C ARG A 44 8.29 -0.60 1.44
N LEU A 45 8.46 0.37 0.54
CA LEU A 45 7.47 0.70 -0.50
C LEU A 45 7.92 0.12 -1.82
N PHE A 46 7.07 -0.64 -2.51
CA PHE A 46 7.38 -1.31 -3.76
C PHE A 46 6.18 -1.31 -4.71
N ASP A 47 6.44 -1.41 -6.00
CA ASP A 47 5.45 -1.39 -7.07
C ASP A 47 5.51 -2.69 -7.88
N PRO A 48 4.56 -3.62 -7.66
CA PRO A 48 4.50 -4.87 -8.41
C PRO A 48 4.23 -4.70 -9.91
N GLN A 49 3.61 -3.58 -10.34
CA GLN A 49 3.22 -3.39 -11.75
C GLN A 49 4.43 -3.29 -12.67
N ASN A 50 5.52 -2.68 -12.18
CA ASN A 50 6.75 -2.45 -12.94
C ASN A 50 7.98 -3.11 -12.28
N GLY A 51 7.79 -3.81 -11.15
CA GLY A 51 8.87 -4.46 -10.40
C GLY A 51 9.78 -3.50 -9.64
N LYS A 52 9.37 -2.25 -9.43
CA LYS A 52 10.18 -1.25 -8.72
C LYS A 52 10.20 -1.54 -7.22
N ASP A 53 11.38 -1.84 -6.69
CA ASP A 53 11.52 -2.24 -5.30
C ASP A 53 11.67 -1.08 -4.29
N ASP A 54 11.83 0.15 -4.81
CA ASP A 54 11.82 1.39 -4.04
C ASP A 54 10.85 2.41 -4.65
N ALA A 55 9.63 2.41 -4.14
CA ALA A 55 8.58 3.35 -4.50
C ALA A 55 8.54 4.59 -3.59
N GLY A 56 9.55 4.83 -2.74
CA GLY A 56 9.54 5.94 -1.77
C GLY A 56 9.34 7.32 -2.40
N SER A 57 9.88 7.51 -3.61
CA SER A 57 9.68 8.73 -4.40
C SER A 57 8.21 9.11 -4.64
N TYR A 58 7.30 8.13 -4.74
CA TYR A 58 5.88 8.35 -5.08
C TYR A 58 5.15 9.19 -4.04
N VAL A 59 5.53 9.06 -2.77
CA VAL A 59 4.89 9.78 -1.65
C VAL A 59 4.91 11.29 -1.87
N ARG A 60 5.95 11.83 -2.51
CA ARG A 60 6.07 13.26 -2.81
C ARG A 60 5.08 13.75 -3.87
N ASP A 61 4.65 12.86 -4.76
CA ASP A 61 3.79 13.19 -5.90
C ASP A 61 2.31 12.89 -5.65
N MET A 62 1.99 12.28 -4.50
CA MET A 62 0.62 12.02 -4.09
C MET A 62 -0.15 13.30 -3.82
N LYS A 63 -1.41 13.33 -4.28
CA LYS A 63 -2.39 14.35 -3.91
C LYS A 63 -2.90 14.06 -2.51
N ALA A 64 -2.59 14.98 -1.59
CA ALA A 64 -2.96 14.82 -0.21
C ALA A 64 -4.49 14.83 -0.03
N GLY A 65 -5.01 13.84 0.72
CA GLY A 65 -6.44 13.62 0.92
C GLY A 65 -7.06 12.66 -0.11
N CYS A 66 -6.28 12.22 -1.10
CA CYS A 66 -6.66 11.22 -2.09
C CYS A 66 -5.77 9.97 -1.96
N VAL A 67 -5.57 9.49 -0.74
CA VAL A 67 -4.74 8.32 -0.42
C VAL A 67 -5.55 7.37 0.48
N GLY A 68 -5.59 6.09 0.11
CA GLY A 68 -6.20 5.01 0.86
C GLY A 68 -5.17 3.91 1.13
N VAL A 69 -5.29 3.24 2.29
CA VAL A 69 -4.39 2.14 2.67
C VAL A 69 -5.23 1.01 3.25
N ILE A 70 -5.00 -0.21 2.76
CA ILE A 70 -5.64 -1.43 3.26
C ILE A 70 -4.61 -2.53 3.46
N ARG A 71 -4.70 -3.23 4.60
CA ARG A 71 -3.89 -4.43 4.86
C ARG A 71 -4.43 -5.61 4.05
N ILE A 72 -3.58 -6.29 3.28
CA ILE A 72 -3.97 -7.34 2.32
C ILE A 72 -3.41 -8.73 2.63
N ASP A 73 -2.49 -8.87 3.59
CA ASP A 73 -1.98 -10.17 4.04
C ASP A 73 -2.90 -10.84 5.08
N ASN A 74 -2.65 -12.13 5.32
CA ASN A 74 -3.32 -12.95 6.34
C ASN A 74 -4.86 -12.91 6.30
N LYS A 75 -5.43 -12.66 5.11
CA LYS A 75 -6.88 -12.69 4.91
C LYS A 75 -7.36 -14.13 4.75
N LEU A 76 -8.48 -14.44 5.39
CA LEU A 76 -9.17 -15.71 5.17
C LEU A 76 -9.61 -15.79 3.71
N VAL A 77 -9.27 -16.89 3.05
CA VAL A 77 -9.78 -17.19 1.71
C VAL A 77 -11.27 -17.49 1.82
N ASN A 78 -12.08 -16.83 1.00
CA ASN A 78 -13.51 -17.12 0.95
C ASN A 78 -13.71 -18.57 0.44
N PRO A 79 -14.38 -19.46 1.20
CA PRO A 79 -14.54 -20.87 0.83
C PRO A 79 -15.16 -21.08 -0.56
N LYS A 80 -16.01 -20.16 -1.02
CA LYS A 80 -16.66 -20.24 -2.34
C LYS A 80 -15.70 -20.10 -3.52
N ILE A 81 -14.57 -19.41 -3.31
CA ILE A 81 -13.56 -19.17 -4.34
C ILE A 81 -12.25 -19.91 -4.06
N ALA A 82 -12.20 -20.72 -3.00
CA ALA A 82 -10.98 -21.43 -2.60
C ALA A 82 -10.42 -22.31 -3.73
N GLY A 83 -11.30 -22.92 -4.54
CA GLY A 83 -10.90 -23.73 -5.70
C GLY A 83 -10.28 -22.95 -6.87
N LEU A 84 -10.26 -21.61 -6.84
CA LEU A 84 -9.57 -20.78 -7.84
C LEU A 84 -8.09 -20.56 -7.53
N PHE A 85 -7.66 -20.81 -6.29
CA PHE A 85 -6.26 -20.67 -5.90
C PHE A 85 -5.49 -21.91 -6.34
N ILE A 86 -4.36 -21.73 -7.01
CA ILE A 86 -3.45 -22.83 -7.33
C ILE A 86 -2.80 -23.27 -6.02
N VAL A 87 -3.27 -24.38 -5.48
CA VAL A 87 -2.62 -25.06 -4.36
C VAL A 87 -1.41 -25.80 -4.94
N LYS A 88 -0.20 -25.41 -4.52
CA LYS A 88 1.01 -26.16 -4.83
C LYS A 88 1.09 -27.43 -3.99
#